data_AF-A0A7S4HY91-F1
#
_entry.id   AF-A0A7S4HY91-F1
#
_cell.length_a   1.000
_cell.length_b   1.000
_cell.length_c   1.000
_cell.angle_alpha   90.00
_cell.angle_beta   90.00
_cell.angle_gamma   90.00
#
_symmetry.space_group_name_H-M   'P 1'
#
loop_
_entity.id
_entity.type
_entity.pdbx_description
1 polymer ?
#
loop_
_entity_poly.entity_id
_entity_poly.type
_entity_poly.pdbx_seq_one_letter_code
_entity_poly.pdbx_strand_id
1 'polypeptide(L)'
;EKDIKKAFHKLSMVYHPDKIKKGEQTEETNEIFLRIARAYTVLSSPHLREAYDDFKKNGVPWEKRYYGRWAHYYGAPSHDLKTVVFATVVIITAVHFLLKYQRYHRLVAYVKTKEIYKKRAAKLKVEKNLDENDTIDVEFSGLKHPSWRDLLPIAIAIGIWRFVSYWTWYIVWIKILRHPYDAEAELLKKLNMTKEEYEAAKARYMEKAAKFKTSAKAKKARRMMRRYKQGLPLR
;
A
#
# COMPACT_ATOMS: atom_id res chain seq x y z
N GLU A 1 43.42 10.18 26.06
CA GLU A 1 43.47 10.78 24.70
C GLU A 1 44.70 11.65 24.44
N LYS A 2 45.07 12.55 25.35
CA LYS A 2 46.24 13.45 25.20
C LYS A 2 47.54 12.69 24.86
N ASP A 3 47.77 11.52 25.47
CA ASP A 3 49.00 10.75 25.24
C ASP A 3 49.01 10.02 23.89
N ILE A 4 47.85 9.57 23.41
CA ILE A 4 47.71 8.97 22.07
C ILE A 4 48.03 10.01 21.00
N LYS A 5 47.51 11.23 21.16
CA LYS A 5 47.79 12.35 20.24
C LYS A 5 49.27 12.76 20.26
N LYS A 6 49.90 12.80 21.44
CA LYS A 6 51.33 13.08 21.58
C LYS A 6 52.19 12.00 20.92
N ALA A 7 51.88 10.73 21.16
CA ALA A 7 52.60 9.60 20.57
C ALA A 7 52.47 9.59 19.04
N PHE A 8 51.26 9.82 18.52
CA PHE A 8 51.02 9.97 17.08
C PHE A 8 51.87 11.10 16.50
N HIS A 9 51.83 12.30 17.09
CA HIS A 9 52.62 13.44 16.59
C HIS A 9 54.13 13.13 16.56
N LYS A 10 54.66 12.53 17.63
CA LYS A 10 56.08 12.15 17.71
C LYS A 10 56.47 11.16 16.62
N LEU A 11 55.67 10.11 16.42
CA LEU A 11 55.94 9.07 15.42
C LEU A 11 55.73 9.57 13.99
N SER A 12 54.68 10.34 13.75
CA SER A 12 54.43 10.96 12.44
C SER A 12 55.55 11.88 12.02
N MET A 13 56.16 12.65 12.94
CA MET A 13 57.32 13.48 12.59
C MET A 13 58.55 12.67 12.19
N VAL A 14 58.74 11.46 12.74
CA VAL A 14 59.88 10.60 12.41
C VAL A 14 59.67 9.91 11.06
N TYR A 15 58.47 9.39 10.83
CA TYR A 15 58.14 8.58 9.65
C TYR A 15 57.44 9.36 8.53
N HIS A 16 57.41 10.70 8.59
CA HIS A 16 56.77 11.50 7.54
C HIS A 16 57.58 11.38 6.22
N PRO A 17 56.94 11.13 5.07
CA PRO A 17 57.65 11.00 3.79
C PRO A 17 58.50 12.23 3.45
N ASP A 18 58.06 13.43 3.81
CA ASP A 18 58.81 14.68 3.59
C ASP A 18 60.08 14.83 4.46
N LYS A 19 60.17 14.13 5.60
CA LYS A 19 61.32 14.22 6.51
C LYS A 19 62.39 13.17 6.27
N ILE A 20 62.05 12.09 5.56
CA ILE A 20 62.97 11.01 5.23
C ILE A 20 63.79 11.42 4.01
N LYS A 21 65.10 11.23 4.06
CA LYS A 21 65.98 11.55 2.92
C LYS A 21 65.58 10.68 1.71
N LYS A 22 65.61 11.25 0.50
CA LYS A 22 65.18 10.57 -0.74
C LYS A 22 65.85 9.22 -1.02
N GLY A 23 67.03 8.93 -0.44
CA GLY A 23 67.73 7.65 -0.57
C GLY A 23 67.38 6.60 0.49
N GLU A 24 66.72 6.99 1.59
CA GLU A 24 66.29 6.11 2.69
C GLU A 24 64.77 5.85 2.66
N GLN A 25 64.08 6.42 1.68
CA GLN A 25 62.65 6.30 1.53
C GLN A 25 62.30 4.94 0.94
N THR A 26 62.16 3.94 1.82
CA THR A 26 61.75 2.58 1.46
C THR A 26 60.23 2.42 1.55
N GLU A 27 59.70 1.42 0.85
CA GLU A 27 58.28 1.01 0.97
C GLU A 27 57.91 0.72 2.43
N GLU A 28 58.83 0.12 3.19
CA GLU A 28 58.67 -0.18 4.62
C GLU A 28 58.37 1.08 5.45
N THR A 29 59.02 2.19 5.14
CA THR A 29 58.85 3.44 5.89
C THR A 29 57.48 4.07 5.63
N ASN A 30 57.00 3.98 4.39
CA ASN A 30 55.64 4.38 4.02
C ASN A 30 54.59 3.48 4.69
N GLU A 31 54.82 2.17 4.74
CA GLU A 31 53.94 1.25 5.44
C GLU A 31 53.85 1.56 6.93
N ILE A 32 54.97 1.84 7.58
CA ILE A 32 55.02 2.19 9.00
C ILE A 32 54.21 3.47 9.26
N PHE A 33 54.36 4.49 8.43
CA PHE A 33 53.57 5.72 8.53
C PHE A 33 52.06 5.45 8.39
N LEU A 34 51.66 4.64 7.41
CA LEU A 34 50.26 4.23 7.22
C LEU A 34 49.71 3.45 8.41
N ARG A 35 50.52 2.56 9.01
CA ARG A 35 50.15 1.81 10.23
C ARG A 35 49.96 2.75 11.42
N ILE A 36 50.83 3.75 11.60
CA ILE A 36 50.71 4.78 12.65
C ILE A 36 49.41 5.58 12.47
N ALA A 37 49.11 6.01 11.24
CA ALA A 37 47.88 6.74 10.93
C ALA A 37 46.62 5.91 11.24
N ARG A 38 46.58 4.63 10.83
CA ARG A 38 45.46 3.73 11.15
C ARG A 38 45.33 3.47 12.65
N ALA A 39 46.44 3.28 13.35
CA ALA A 39 46.41 3.10 14.80
C ALA A 39 45.81 4.33 15.49
N TYR A 40 46.17 5.54 15.06
CA TYR A 40 45.59 6.76 15.59
C TYR A 40 44.09 6.90 15.29
N THR A 41 43.62 6.59 14.08
CA THR A 41 42.19 6.69 13.76
C THR A 41 41.34 5.73 14.59
N VAL A 42 41.82 4.50 14.80
CA VAL A 42 41.13 3.50 15.63
C VAL A 42 41.16 3.89 17.11
N LEU A 43 42.31 4.31 17.63
CA LEU A 43 42.48 4.60 19.06
C LEU A 43 41.95 5.98 19.49
N SER A 44 41.77 6.92 18.56
CA SER A 44 41.25 8.27 18.85
C SER A 44 39.73 8.33 18.96
N SER A 45 39.00 7.47 18.24
CA SER A 45 37.54 7.38 18.32
C SER A 45 37.13 6.41 19.44
N PRO A 46 36.34 6.83 20.43
CA PRO A 46 35.89 5.94 21.52
C PRO A 46 35.18 4.68 21.00
N HIS A 47 34.31 4.84 20.00
CA HIS A 47 33.56 3.74 19.40
C HIS A 47 34.47 2.75 18.64
N LEU A 48 35.45 3.25 17.87
CA LEU A 48 36.39 2.37 17.15
C LEU A 48 37.34 1.65 18.11
N ARG A 49 37.74 2.32 19.19
CA ARG A 49 38.58 1.76 20.23
C ARG A 49 37.87 0.65 20.99
N GLU A 50 36.61 0.86 21.37
CA GLU A 50 35.78 -0.15 22.02
C GLU A 50 35.63 -1.39 21.13
N ALA A 51 35.29 -1.19 19.84
CA ALA A 51 35.22 -2.28 18.88
C ALA A 51 36.56 -3.03 18.74
N TYR A 52 37.69 -2.33 18.71
CA TYR A 52 39.02 -2.95 18.66
C TYR A 52 39.35 -3.75 19.93
N ASP A 53 39.06 -3.20 21.11
CA ASP A 53 39.29 -3.87 22.39
C ASP A 53 38.42 -5.13 22.53
N ASP A 54 37.19 -5.10 22.03
CA ASP A 54 36.30 -6.27 21.94
C ASP A 54 36.84 -7.34 20.98
N PHE A 55 37.28 -6.93 19.78
CA PHE A 55 37.92 -7.85 18.83
C PHE A 55 39.18 -8.49 19.42
N LYS A 56 39.96 -7.75 20.21
CA LYS A 56 41.17 -8.25 20.86
C LYS A 56 40.86 -9.31 21.93
N LYS A 57 39.78 -9.15 22.68
CA LYS A 57 39.38 -10.09 23.75
C LYS A 57 38.65 -11.32 23.22
N ASN A 58 37.70 -11.10 22.31
CA ASN A 58 36.73 -12.12 21.88
C ASN A 58 37.08 -12.75 20.52
N GLY A 59 38.11 -12.25 19.85
CA GLY A 59 38.43 -12.63 18.47
C GLY A 59 37.42 -12.06 17.46
N VAL A 60 37.59 -12.41 16.18
CA VAL A 60 36.62 -12.03 15.14
C VAL A 60 35.42 -12.97 15.22
N PRO A 61 34.19 -12.48 15.49
CA PRO A 61 32.99 -13.32 15.51
C PRO A 61 32.84 -14.06 14.19
N TRP A 62 32.45 -15.34 14.24
CA TRP A 62 32.32 -16.19 13.06
C TRP A 62 31.34 -15.61 12.02
N GLU A 63 30.28 -14.94 12.47
CA GLU A 63 29.33 -14.19 11.64
C GLU A 63 30.02 -13.08 10.84
N LYS A 64 30.87 -12.29 11.49
CA LYS A 64 31.65 -11.19 10.87
C LYS A 64 32.78 -11.70 9.99
N ARG A 65 33.20 -12.96 10.12
CA ARG A 65 34.21 -13.62 9.28
C ARG A 65 33.70 -13.81 7.85
N TYR A 66 32.40 -14.04 7.66
CA TYR A 66 31.76 -14.13 6.34
C TYR A 66 31.52 -12.74 5.71
N TYR A 67 31.26 -11.73 6.53
CA TYR A 67 31.29 -10.31 6.13
C TYR A 67 32.71 -9.76 5.94
N GLY A 68 33.73 -10.61 6.07
CA GLY A 68 35.17 -10.32 6.03
C GLY A 68 35.73 -9.82 4.69
N ARG A 69 34.93 -9.13 3.89
CA ARG A 69 35.35 -8.32 2.75
C ARG A 69 35.06 -6.83 2.98
N TRP A 70 35.31 -6.31 4.19
CA TRP A 70 35.81 -4.97 4.59
C TRP A 70 35.50 -3.70 3.74
N ALA A 71 34.56 -3.68 2.80
CA ALA A 71 34.40 -2.61 1.82
C ALA A 71 33.61 -1.41 2.37
N HIS A 72 32.70 -1.64 3.31
CA HIS A 72 31.82 -0.57 3.80
C HIS A 72 32.45 0.22 4.96
N TYR A 73 33.50 -0.30 5.61
CA TYR A 73 34.11 0.32 6.78
C TYR A 73 35.14 1.42 6.46
N TYR A 74 35.68 1.46 5.24
CA TYR A 74 36.83 2.34 4.90
C TYR A 74 36.62 3.29 3.72
N GLY A 75 35.50 3.25 2.97
CA GLY A 75 35.37 4.13 1.78
C GLY A 75 33.99 4.37 1.20
N ALA A 76 32.92 3.73 1.67
CA ALA A 76 31.58 4.02 1.19
C ALA A 76 31.00 5.20 1.99
N PRO A 77 30.45 6.26 1.34
CA PRO A 77 29.68 7.27 2.05
C PRO A 77 28.60 6.56 2.85
N SER A 78 28.61 6.73 4.18
CA SER A 78 27.62 6.15 5.08
C SER A 78 26.26 6.81 4.83
N HIS A 79 25.56 6.35 3.80
CA HIS A 79 24.18 6.73 3.55
C HIS A 79 23.28 5.95 4.52
N ASP A 80 22.34 6.64 5.15
CA ASP A 80 21.31 5.98 5.94
C ASP A 80 20.53 5.01 5.04
N LEU A 81 20.34 3.77 5.51
CA LEU A 81 19.59 2.74 4.79
C LEU A 81 18.20 3.25 4.38
N LYS A 82 17.59 4.07 5.23
CA LYS A 82 16.29 4.71 4.97
C LYS A 82 16.32 5.56 3.70
N THR A 83 17.40 6.31 3.50
CA THR A 83 17.56 7.21 2.34
C THR A 83 17.68 6.39 1.05
N VAL A 84 18.43 5.29 1.07
CA VAL A 84 18.57 4.44 -0.12
C VAL A 84 17.30 3.69 -0.44
N VAL A 85 16.60 3.15 0.56
CA VAL A 85 15.30 2.51 0.35
C VAL A 85 14.28 3.53 -0.18
N PHE A 86 14.26 4.74 0.36
CA PHE A 86 13.39 5.80 -0.15
C PHE A 86 13.73 6.17 -1.60
N ALA A 87 15.01 6.43 -1.90
CA ALA A 87 15.45 6.80 -3.24
C ALA A 87 15.15 5.71 -4.28
N THR A 88 15.38 4.44 -3.93
CA THR A 88 15.07 3.30 -4.80
C THR A 88 13.57 3.18 -5.07
N VAL A 89 12.71 3.32 -4.05
CA VAL A 89 11.25 3.33 -4.23
C VAL A 89 10.81 4.48 -5.13
N VAL A 90 11.40 5.68 -4.97
CA VAL A 90 11.12 6.83 -5.84
C VAL A 90 11.50 6.54 -7.29
N ILE A 91 12.70 5.98 -7.54
CA ILE A 91 13.17 5.62 -8.88
C ILE A 91 12.25 4.58 -9.52
N ILE A 92 11.92 3.50 -8.79
CA ILE A 92 11.01 2.45 -9.28
C ILE A 92 9.64 3.03 -9.62
N THR A 93 9.12 3.92 -8.76
CA THR A 93 7.84 4.58 -8.98
C THR A 93 7.86 5.47 -10.22
N ALA A 94 8.94 6.23 -10.43
CA ALA A 94 9.12 7.08 -11.60
C ALA A 94 9.18 6.26 -12.89
N VAL A 95 10.00 5.19 -12.92
CA VAL A 95 10.11 4.28 -14.08
C VAL A 95 8.77 3.63 -14.38
N HIS A 96 8.08 3.11 -13.37
CA HIS A 96 6.75 2.52 -13.54
C HIS A 96 5.73 3.52 -14.10
N PHE A 97 5.73 4.77 -13.63
CA PHE A 97 4.86 5.82 -14.15
C PHE A 97 5.20 6.17 -15.61
N LEU A 98 6.49 6.27 -15.95
CA LEU A 98 6.94 6.52 -17.32
C LEU A 98 6.51 5.39 -18.27
N LEU A 99 6.63 4.12 -17.85
CA LEU A 99 6.15 2.99 -18.64
C LEU A 99 4.64 3.03 -18.85
N LYS A 100 3.86 3.39 -17.82
CA LYS A 100 2.40 3.63 -17.95
C LYS A 100 2.11 4.76 -18.93
N TYR A 101 2.83 5.87 -18.84
CA TYR A 101 2.69 7.02 -19.74
C TYR A 101 3.00 6.65 -21.20
N GLN A 102 4.12 5.97 -21.45
CA GLN A 102 4.47 5.48 -22.78
C GLN A 102 3.46 4.48 -23.32
N ARG A 103 2.97 3.57 -22.48
CA ARG A 103 1.91 2.63 -22.86
C ARG A 103 0.62 3.35 -23.24
N TYR A 104 0.21 4.35 -22.47
CA TYR A 104 -0.98 5.15 -22.75
C TYR A 104 -0.87 5.80 -24.14
N HIS A 105 0.23 6.50 -24.43
CA HIS A 105 0.42 7.15 -25.73
C HIS A 105 0.43 6.18 -26.91
N ARG A 106 1.10 5.03 -26.76
CA ARG A 106 1.09 3.97 -27.78
C ARG A 106 -0.32 3.45 -28.05
N LEU A 107 -1.11 3.24 -26.99
CA LEU A 107 -2.47 2.72 -27.12
C LEU A 107 -3.41 3.74 -27.75
N VAL A 108 -3.30 5.02 -27.40
CA VAL A 108 -4.08 6.10 -28.03
C VAL A 108 -3.77 6.18 -29.51
N ALA A 109 -2.49 6.17 -29.89
CA ALA A 109 -2.09 6.17 -31.29
C ALA A 109 -2.66 4.95 -32.03
N TYR A 110 -2.56 3.75 -31.43
CA TYR A 110 -3.12 2.52 -31.99
C TYR A 110 -4.65 2.61 -32.18
N VAL A 111 -5.39 3.09 -31.20
CA VAL A 111 -6.86 3.19 -31.25
C VAL A 111 -7.32 4.20 -32.31
N LYS A 112 -6.62 5.33 -32.45
CA LYS A 112 -6.92 6.34 -33.49
C LYS A 112 -6.85 5.77 -34.92
N THR A 113 -6.07 4.72 -35.15
CA THR A 113 -6.01 4.06 -36.47
C THR A 113 -7.25 3.23 -36.81
N LYS A 114 -7.96 2.71 -35.81
CA LYS A 114 -9.08 1.78 -36.03
C LYS A 114 -10.28 2.50 -36.64
N GLU A 115 -10.96 1.84 -37.57
CA GLU A 115 -12.18 2.39 -38.18
C GLU A 115 -13.30 2.68 -37.17
N ILE A 116 -13.41 1.86 -36.13
CA ILE A 116 -14.38 2.04 -35.04
C ILE A 116 -14.20 3.41 -34.39
N TYR A 117 -12.95 3.84 -34.18
CA TYR A 117 -12.62 5.15 -33.64
C TYR A 117 -13.08 6.26 -34.58
N LYS A 118 -12.74 6.16 -35.87
CA LYS A 118 -13.12 7.15 -36.89
C LYS A 118 -14.65 7.31 -37.00
N LYS A 119 -15.38 6.19 -37.05
CA LYS A 119 -16.86 6.17 -37.10
C LYS A 119 -17.47 6.83 -35.88
N ARG A 120 -16.93 6.57 -34.68
CA ARG A 120 -17.42 7.17 -33.43
C ARG A 120 -17.06 8.65 -33.31
N ALA A 121 -15.86 9.04 -33.74
CA ALA A 121 -15.42 10.43 -33.80
C ALA A 121 -16.32 11.26 -34.73
N ALA A 122 -16.62 10.74 -35.93
CA ALA A 122 -17.52 11.41 -36.87
C ALA A 122 -18.92 11.62 -36.30
N LYS A 123 -19.49 10.62 -35.61
CA LYS A 123 -20.78 10.76 -34.92
C LYS A 123 -20.75 11.85 -33.85
N LEU A 124 -19.69 11.90 -33.04
CA LEU A 124 -19.53 12.90 -31.98
C LEU A 124 -19.32 14.33 -32.53
N LYS A 125 -18.67 14.49 -33.70
CA LYS A 125 -18.56 15.79 -34.38
C LYS A 125 -19.92 16.35 -34.74
N VAL A 126 -20.77 15.52 -35.34
CA VAL A 126 -22.13 15.88 -35.73
C VAL A 126 -22.98 16.24 -34.50
N GLU A 127 -22.91 15.44 -33.43
CA GLU A 127 -23.68 15.69 -32.20
C GLU A 127 -23.31 17.02 -31.52
N LYS A 128 -22.04 17.42 -31.60
CA LYS A 128 -21.53 18.65 -30.99
C LYS A 128 -21.50 19.85 -31.95
N ASN A 129 -21.95 19.71 -33.19
CA ASN A 129 -21.85 20.73 -34.25
C ASN A 129 -20.44 21.32 -34.38
N LEU A 130 -19.40 20.46 -34.34
CA LEU A 130 -17.99 20.87 -34.44
C LEU A 130 -17.50 20.81 -35.89
N ASP A 131 -16.59 21.72 -36.24
CA ASP A 131 -16.05 21.82 -37.59
C ASP A 131 -15.10 20.65 -37.93
N GLU A 132 -14.87 20.44 -39.22
CA GLU A 132 -14.08 19.31 -39.72
C GLU A 132 -12.63 19.32 -39.20
N ASN A 133 -12.09 20.51 -38.92
CA ASN A 133 -10.73 20.72 -38.38
C ASN A 133 -10.63 20.57 -36.85
N ASP A 134 -11.75 20.51 -36.12
CA ASP A 134 -11.69 20.41 -34.66
C ASP A 134 -11.22 19.03 -34.20
N THR A 135 -10.31 19.01 -33.22
CA THR A 135 -9.81 17.78 -32.63
C THR A 135 -10.79 17.25 -31.59
N ILE A 136 -11.27 16.01 -31.77
CA ILE A 136 -12.12 15.32 -30.80
C ILE A 136 -11.39 14.08 -30.28
N ASP A 137 -11.17 14.07 -28.97
CA ASP A 137 -10.73 12.87 -28.26
C ASP A 137 -11.96 12.04 -27.88
N VAL A 138 -12.12 10.92 -28.58
CA VAL A 138 -13.19 9.96 -28.26
C VAL A 138 -12.82 9.21 -27.00
N GLU A 139 -13.54 9.46 -25.92
CA GLU A 139 -13.34 8.77 -24.65
C GLU A 139 -13.81 7.31 -24.78
N PHE A 140 -12.86 6.37 -24.69
CA PHE A 140 -13.12 4.94 -24.78
C PHE A 140 -13.04 4.31 -23.39
N SER A 141 -14.03 3.48 -23.03
CA SER A 141 -14.07 2.75 -21.77
C SER A 141 -12.83 1.85 -21.63
N GLY A 142 -11.89 2.25 -20.76
CA GLY A 142 -10.65 1.51 -20.48
C GLY A 142 -9.35 2.25 -20.81
N LEU A 143 -9.39 3.34 -21.58
CA LEU A 143 -8.22 4.19 -21.87
C LEU A 143 -8.17 5.38 -20.92
N LYS A 144 -7.74 5.12 -19.68
CA LYS A 144 -7.59 6.17 -18.67
C LYS A 144 -6.20 6.81 -18.76
N HIS A 145 -6.14 8.14 -18.70
CA HIS A 145 -4.87 8.85 -18.53
C HIS A 145 -4.18 8.43 -17.22
N PRO A 146 -2.84 8.31 -17.22
CA PRO A 146 -2.10 7.99 -16.00
C PRO A 146 -2.34 9.09 -14.97
N SER A 147 -2.99 8.72 -13.86
CA SER A 147 -3.34 9.66 -12.79
C SER A 147 -2.31 9.59 -11.66
N TRP A 148 -2.23 10.62 -10.82
CA TRP A 148 -1.39 10.60 -9.62
C TRP A 148 -1.76 9.45 -8.66
N ARG A 149 -3.00 8.96 -8.70
CA ARG A 149 -3.45 7.78 -7.92
C ARG A 149 -2.81 6.47 -8.40
N ASP A 150 -2.23 6.46 -9.60
CA ASP A 150 -1.54 5.30 -10.18
C ASP A 150 -0.07 5.18 -9.75
N LEU A 151 0.44 6.14 -8.98
CA LEU A 151 1.76 6.06 -8.35
C LEU A 151 1.80 4.87 -7.40
N LEU A 152 2.83 4.04 -7.49
CA LEU A 152 2.92 2.77 -6.75
C LEU A 152 2.66 2.92 -5.24
N PRO A 153 3.26 3.88 -4.51
CA PRO A 153 3.04 4.01 -3.08
C PRO A 153 1.58 4.34 -2.74
N ILE A 154 0.96 5.22 -3.54
CA ILE A 154 -0.42 5.65 -3.37
C ILE A 154 -1.39 4.51 -3.72
N ALA A 155 -1.11 3.78 -4.81
CA ALA A 155 -1.91 2.64 -5.23
C ALA A 155 -1.87 1.51 -4.18
N ILE A 156 -0.70 1.23 -3.59
CA ILE A 156 -0.54 0.26 -2.51
C ILE A 156 -1.31 0.73 -1.27
N ALA A 157 -1.20 2.01 -0.88
CA ALA A 157 -1.94 2.55 0.26
C ALA A 157 -3.47 2.44 0.07
N ILE A 158 -3.98 2.80 -1.11
CA ILE A 158 -5.41 2.65 -1.45
C ILE A 158 -5.80 1.16 -1.44
N GLY A 159 -4.94 0.28 -1.95
CA GLY A 159 -5.14 -1.16 -1.95
C GLY A 159 -5.26 -1.73 -0.54
N ILE A 160 -4.36 -1.34 0.37
CA ILE A 160 -4.39 -1.73 1.78
C ILE A 160 -5.66 -1.22 2.45
N TRP A 161 -6.02 0.05 2.24
CA TRP A 161 -7.25 0.61 2.81
C TRP A 161 -8.50 -0.14 2.33
N ARG A 162 -8.58 -0.45 1.03
CA ARG A 162 -9.66 -1.27 0.46
C ARG A 162 -9.69 -2.68 1.02
N PHE A 163 -8.51 -3.28 1.22
CA PHE A 163 -8.40 -4.61 1.80
C PHE A 163 -8.91 -4.62 3.24
N VAL A 164 -8.51 -3.64 4.06
CA VAL A 164 -8.96 -3.51 5.44
C VAL A 164 -10.46 -3.23 5.51
N SER A 165 -10.99 -2.34 4.68
CA SER A 165 -12.43 -2.06 4.65
C SER A 165 -13.25 -3.26 4.16
N TYR A 166 -12.77 -3.98 3.15
CA TYR A 166 -13.38 -5.22 2.70
C TYR A 166 -13.34 -6.29 3.79
N TRP A 167 -12.22 -6.44 4.49
CA TRP A 167 -12.05 -7.47 5.50
C TRP A 167 -12.89 -7.20 6.75
N THR A 168 -12.97 -5.93 7.18
CA THR A 168 -13.90 -5.52 8.25
C THR A 168 -15.35 -5.75 7.86
N TRP A 169 -15.75 -5.39 6.63
CA TRP A 169 -17.08 -5.72 6.10
C TRP A 169 -17.32 -7.23 6.08
N TYR A 170 -16.36 -8.03 5.62
CA TYR A 170 -16.44 -9.49 5.58
C TYR A 170 -16.59 -10.13 6.97
N ILE A 171 -15.85 -9.63 7.98
CA ILE A 171 -15.99 -10.08 9.37
C ILE A 171 -17.38 -9.75 9.90
N VAL A 172 -17.87 -8.53 9.64
CA VAL A 172 -19.23 -8.12 10.03
C VAL A 172 -20.26 -9.00 9.33
N TRP A 173 -20.10 -9.26 8.04
CA TRP A 173 -20.97 -10.12 7.25
C TRP A 173 -21.02 -11.56 7.77
N ILE A 174 -19.86 -12.14 8.13
CA ILE A 174 -19.79 -13.45 8.79
C ILE A 174 -20.50 -13.42 10.14
N LYS A 175 -20.28 -12.38 10.96
CA LYS A 175 -20.95 -12.24 12.26
C LYS A 175 -22.47 -12.15 12.08
N ILE A 176 -22.94 -11.40 11.09
CA ILE A 176 -24.37 -11.29 10.75
C ILE A 176 -24.93 -12.65 10.32
N LEU A 177 -24.22 -13.42 9.49
CA LEU A 177 -24.66 -14.76 9.07
C LEU A 177 -24.65 -15.78 10.22
N ARG A 178 -23.77 -15.61 11.21
CA ARG A 178 -23.73 -16.47 12.41
C ARG A 178 -24.76 -16.10 13.45
N HIS A 179 -25.28 -14.87 13.43
CA HIS A 179 -26.42 -14.49 14.26
C HIS A 179 -27.69 -14.86 13.48
N PRO A 180 -28.38 -15.99 13.78
CA PRO A 180 -29.69 -16.22 13.21
C PRO A 180 -30.58 -15.01 13.56
N TYR A 181 -31.14 -14.36 12.55
CA TYR A 181 -32.07 -13.25 12.76
C TYR A 181 -33.38 -13.80 13.31
N ASP A 182 -33.53 -13.82 14.63
CA ASP A 182 -34.74 -14.26 15.32
C ASP A 182 -35.77 -13.14 15.35
N ALA A 183 -36.50 -12.99 14.24
CA ALA A 183 -37.54 -11.97 14.08
C ALA A 183 -38.57 -11.97 15.22
N GLU A 184 -38.88 -13.14 15.80
CA GLU A 184 -39.82 -13.28 16.92
C GLU A 184 -39.25 -12.73 18.23
N ALA A 185 -37.96 -12.94 18.52
CA ALA A 185 -37.31 -12.44 19.74
C ALA A 185 -37.23 -10.90 19.75
N GLU A 186 -37.01 -10.29 18.58
CA GLU A 186 -36.99 -8.83 18.45
C GLU A 186 -38.40 -8.22 18.56
N LEU A 187 -39.42 -8.89 18.01
CA LEU A 187 -40.83 -8.51 18.17
C LEU A 187 -41.27 -8.55 19.63
N LEU A 188 -40.90 -9.61 20.35
CA LEU A 188 -41.12 -9.75 21.79
C LEU A 188 -40.50 -8.59 22.57
N LYS A 189 -39.26 -8.22 22.24
CA LYS A 189 -38.55 -7.08 22.86
C LYS A 189 -39.18 -5.73 22.52
N LYS A 190 -39.67 -5.53 21.29
CA LYS A 190 -40.36 -4.28 20.88
C LYS A 190 -41.73 -4.13 21.51
N LEU A 191 -42.45 -5.25 21.68
CA LEU A 191 -43.78 -5.28 22.29
C LEU A 191 -43.73 -5.34 23.83
N ASN A 192 -42.54 -5.48 24.44
CA ASN A 192 -42.35 -5.75 25.87
C ASN A 192 -43.25 -6.89 26.38
N MET A 193 -43.42 -7.93 25.58
CA MET A 193 -44.26 -9.08 25.91
C MET A 193 -43.41 -10.30 26.24
N THR A 194 -43.90 -11.13 27.15
CA THR A 194 -43.32 -12.47 27.39
C THR A 194 -43.65 -13.42 26.23
N LYS A 195 -42.86 -14.49 26.08
CA LYS A 195 -43.05 -15.47 24.99
C LYS A 195 -44.46 -16.08 24.98
N GLU A 196 -44.97 -16.40 26.17
CA GLU A 196 -46.29 -16.99 26.35
C GLU A 196 -47.42 -16.01 25.99
N GLU A 197 -47.30 -14.75 26.40
CA GLU A 197 -48.26 -13.70 26.04
C GLU A 197 -48.31 -13.45 24.52
N TYR A 198 -47.14 -13.50 23.86
CA TYR A 198 -47.06 -13.34 22.40
C TYR A 198 -47.71 -14.51 21.67
N GLU A 199 -47.48 -15.74 22.10
CA GLU A 199 -48.11 -16.91 21.50
C GLU A 199 -49.63 -16.91 21.72
N ALA A 200 -50.10 -16.52 22.90
CA ALA A 200 -51.52 -16.35 23.18
C ALA A 200 -52.15 -15.25 22.30
N ALA A 201 -51.47 -14.12 22.13
CA ALA A 201 -51.91 -13.06 21.24
C ALA A 201 -51.95 -13.53 19.77
N LYS A 202 -50.88 -14.19 19.29
CA LYS A 202 -50.78 -14.77 17.94
C LYS A 202 -51.92 -15.77 17.70
N ALA A 203 -52.21 -16.65 18.64
CA ALA A 203 -53.33 -17.59 18.56
C ALA A 203 -54.69 -16.88 18.46
N ARG A 204 -54.93 -15.86 19.29
CA ARG A 204 -56.16 -15.03 19.23
C ARG A 204 -56.30 -14.32 17.88
N TYR A 205 -55.22 -13.75 17.36
CA TYR A 205 -55.21 -13.13 16.04
C TYR A 205 -55.49 -14.14 14.93
N MET A 206 -54.89 -15.33 14.99
CA MET A 206 -55.10 -16.40 14.01
C MET A 206 -56.54 -16.93 14.02
N GLU A 207 -57.15 -17.08 15.19
CA GLU A 207 -58.55 -17.49 15.33
C GLU A 207 -59.49 -16.42 14.76
N LYS A 208 -59.27 -15.13 15.10
CA LYS A 208 -60.01 -14.01 14.52
C LYS A 208 -59.86 -13.95 13.00
N ALA A 209 -58.64 -14.17 12.49
CA ALA A 209 -58.37 -14.20 11.05
C ALA A 209 -59.04 -15.40 10.36
N ALA A 210 -59.10 -16.57 11.01
CA ALA A 210 -59.79 -17.75 10.50
C ALA A 210 -61.31 -17.51 10.41
N LYS A 211 -61.91 -16.98 11.49
CA LYS A 211 -63.32 -16.54 11.50
C LYS A 211 -63.59 -15.46 10.46
N PHE A 212 -62.66 -14.51 10.28
CA PHE A 212 -62.78 -13.49 9.24
C PHE A 212 -62.75 -14.11 7.85
N LYS A 213 -61.83 -15.04 7.57
CA LYS A 213 -61.69 -15.71 6.26
C LYS A 213 -62.96 -16.42 5.81
N THR A 214 -63.76 -16.97 6.72
CA THR A 214 -65.03 -17.66 6.42
C THR A 214 -66.22 -16.70 6.34
N SER A 215 -66.09 -15.50 6.90
CA SER A 215 -67.15 -14.48 6.92
C SER A 215 -67.57 -13.98 5.52
N ALA A 216 -68.81 -13.50 5.42
CA ALA A 216 -69.34 -12.86 4.21
C ALA A 216 -68.52 -11.63 3.78
N LYS A 217 -67.97 -10.89 4.75
CA LYS A 217 -67.13 -9.70 4.49
C LYS A 217 -65.82 -10.07 3.80
N ALA A 218 -65.16 -11.15 4.19
CA ALA A 218 -63.98 -11.63 3.49
C ALA A 218 -64.29 -12.19 2.10
N LYS A 219 -65.44 -12.87 1.93
CA LYS A 219 -65.91 -13.29 0.59
C LYS A 219 -66.13 -12.09 -0.34
N LYS A 220 -66.72 -11.00 0.17
CA LYS A 220 -66.90 -9.73 -0.56
C LYS A 220 -65.54 -9.10 -0.93
N ALA A 221 -64.60 -9.03 0.02
CA ALA A 221 -63.26 -8.50 -0.21
C ALA A 221 -62.46 -9.31 -1.25
N ARG A 222 -62.53 -10.65 -1.21
CA ARG A 222 -61.89 -11.51 -2.22
C ARG A 222 -62.48 -11.31 -3.61
N ARG A 223 -63.80 -11.16 -3.70
CA ARG A 223 -64.48 -10.83 -4.97
C ARG A 223 -64.01 -9.48 -5.52
N MET A 224 -63.94 -8.46 -4.67
CA MET A 224 -63.42 -7.14 -5.03
C MET A 224 -61.97 -7.21 -5.53
N MET A 225 -61.07 -7.86 -4.79
CA MET A 225 -59.65 -8.01 -5.17
C MET A 225 -59.47 -8.79 -6.49
N ARG A 226 -60.30 -9.80 -6.76
CA ARG A 226 -60.30 -10.52 -8.04
C ARG A 226 -60.69 -9.61 -9.21
N ARG A 227 -61.71 -8.76 -9.04
CA ARG A 227 -62.14 -7.80 -10.07
C ARG A 227 -61.06 -6.75 -10.36
N TYR A 228 -60.43 -6.23 -9.30
CA TYR A 228 -59.29 -5.32 -9.43
C TYR A 228 -58.13 -5.96 -10.21
N LYS A 229 -57.75 -7.20 -9.87
CA LYS A 229 -56.67 -7.93 -10.57
C LYS A 229 -56.99 -8.23 -12.05
N GLN A 230 -58.28 -8.28 -12.41
CA GLN A 230 -58.76 -8.45 -13.78
C GLN A 230 -59.00 -7.11 -14.52
N GLY A 231 -58.66 -5.96 -13.90
CA GLY A 231 -58.82 -4.64 -14.49
C GLY A 231 -60.26 -4.14 -14.60
N LEU A 232 -61.23 -4.78 -13.92
CA LEU A 232 -62.63 -4.34 -13.92
C LEU A 232 -62.85 -3.20 -12.91
N PRO A 233 -63.67 -2.19 -13.24
CA PRO A 233 -63.97 -1.09 -12.34
C PRO A 233 -64.70 -1.60 -11.07
N LEU A 234 -64.28 -1.08 -9.92
CA LEU A 234 -64.91 -1.35 -8.63
C LEU A 234 -66.25 -0.59 -8.58
N ARG A 235 -67.37 -1.33 -8.61
CA ARG A 235 -68.71 -0.83 -8.29
C ARG A 235 -68.98 -0.97 -6.80
#